data_AF-A0A521C546-F1
#
_entry.id   AF-A0A521C546-F1
#
_cell.length_a   1.000
_cell.length_b   1.000
_cell.length_c   1.000
_cell.angle_alpha   90.00
_cell.angle_beta   90.00
_cell.angle_gamma   90.00
#
_symmetry.space_group_name_H-M   'P 1'
#
loop_
_entity.id
_entity.type
_entity.pdbx_description
1 polymer ?
#
loop_
_entity_poly.entity_id
_entity_poly.type
_entity_poly.pdbx_seq_one_letter_code
_entity_poly.pdbx_strand_id
1 'polypeptide(L)'
;MKKILLGLLNLLFATGLFAQSNKEDIELMQAVFGKDKKELVKQYMELNKADSAKFWVLYDQYENGRKALGTERIHLLQEYARDYDKLNDQKATALTEKNFAINSKVNQLQQTYFKKFTATIGGLKAAKFFQLENYIENAIRLSIQNEIPFIGELEMHKKPAVPQPEKN
;
A
#
# COMPACT_ATOMS: atom_id res chain seq x y z
N MET A 1 17.58 24.60 35.39
CA MET A 1 17.51 24.48 33.92
C MET A 1 18.11 23.16 33.42
N LYS A 2 17.58 21.99 33.83
CA LYS A 2 18.05 20.67 33.36
C LYS A 2 16.92 19.72 32.91
N LYS A 3 15.66 20.17 32.94
CA LYS A 3 14.49 19.36 32.54
C LYS A 3 13.99 19.63 31.12
N ILE A 4 14.60 20.57 30.39
CA ILE A 4 14.18 20.97 29.03
C ILE A 4 14.94 20.18 27.95
N LEU A 5 16.07 19.54 28.27
CA LEU A 5 16.91 18.85 27.29
C LEU A 5 16.41 17.44 26.88
N LEU A 6 15.45 16.86 27.60
CA LEU A 6 14.91 15.52 27.32
C LEU A 6 13.74 15.51 26.31
N GLY A 7 13.19 16.69 25.96
CA GLY A 7 12.10 16.80 24.98
C GLY A 7 12.57 16.77 23.51
N LEU A 8 13.83 17.11 23.25
CA LEU A 8 14.38 17.27 21.89
C LEU A 8 14.90 15.97 21.27
N LEU A 9 15.13 14.91 22.05
CA LEU A 9 15.65 13.64 21.52
C LEU A 9 14.54 12.73 20.95
N ASN A 10 13.28 12.94 21.35
CA ASN A 10 12.14 12.14 20.86
C ASN A 10 11.58 12.62 19.50
N LEU A 11 12.01 13.78 18.97
CA LEU A 11 11.56 14.25 17.67
C LEU A 11 12.33 13.64 16.47
N LEU A 12 13.52 13.06 16.72
CA LEU A 12 14.37 12.51 15.65
C LEU A 12 14.07 11.05 15.28
N PHE A 13 13.32 10.31 16.11
CA PHE A 13 12.92 8.93 15.79
C PHE A 13 11.68 8.86 14.90
N ALA A 14 10.80 9.87 14.94
CA ALA A 14 9.60 9.87 14.11
C ALA A 14 9.93 10.08 12.62
N THR A 15 10.95 10.86 12.28
CA THR A 15 11.29 11.18 10.87
C THR A 15 11.97 10.03 10.13
N GLY A 16 12.66 9.12 10.84
CA GLY A 16 13.36 7.98 10.22
C GLY A 16 12.41 6.97 9.59
N LEU A 17 11.27 6.70 10.24
CA LEU A 17 10.27 5.74 9.76
C LEU A 17 9.58 6.22 8.47
N PHE A 18 9.26 7.50 8.36
CA PHE A 18 8.60 8.07 7.18
C PHE A 18 9.54 8.18 5.96
N ALA A 19 10.84 8.33 6.18
CA ALA A 19 11.80 8.42 5.08
C ALA A 19 12.00 7.04 4.39
N GLN A 20 12.11 5.97 5.19
CA GLN A 20 12.24 4.62 4.66
C GLN A 20 10.99 4.19 3.89
N SER A 21 9.80 4.44 4.43
CA SER A 21 8.58 3.99 3.79
C SER A 21 8.21 4.75 2.51
N ASN A 22 8.58 6.03 2.43
CA ASN A 22 8.46 6.79 1.19
C ASN A 22 9.34 6.23 0.08
N LYS A 23 10.53 5.72 0.40
CA LYS A 23 11.44 5.14 -0.57
C LYS A 23 10.86 3.87 -1.19
N GLU A 24 10.36 2.95 -0.37
CA GLU A 24 9.76 1.69 -0.83
C GLU A 24 8.54 1.93 -1.74
N ASP A 25 7.68 2.90 -1.41
CA ASP A 25 6.53 3.29 -2.25
C ASP A 25 6.95 3.84 -3.61
N ILE A 26 7.97 4.69 -3.65
CA ILE A 26 8.51 5.26 -4.90
C ILE A 26 9.13 4.15 -5.76
N GLU A 27 9.90 3.25 -5.16
CA GLU A 27 10.52 2.12 -5.85
C GLU A 27 9.46 1.19 -6.46
N LEU A 28 8.39 0.89 -5.71
CA LEU A 28 7.25 0.11 -6.22
C LEU A 28 6.55 0.80 -7.38
N MET A 29 6.31 2.12 -7.26
CA MET A 29 5.71 2.89 -8.35
C MET A 29 6.58 2.85 -9.61
N GLN A 30 7.88 3.04 -9.45
CA GLN A 30 8.83 3.00 -10.55
C GLN A 30 8.91 1.61 -11.17
N ALA A 31 8.88 0.55 -10.36
CA ALA A 31 8.93 -0.83 -10.84
C ALA A 31 7.68 -1.21 -11.64
N VAL A 32 6.48 -0.80 -11.19
CA VAL A 32 5.21 -1.20 -11.83
C VAL A 32 4.86 -0.31 -13.02
N PHE A 33 5.12 1.00 -12.93
CA PHE A 33 4.61 1.97 -13.91
C PHE A 33 5.69 2.80 -14.61
N GLY A 34 6.94 2.75 -14.15
CA GLY A 34 8.03 3.53 -14.71
C GLY A 34 7.88 5.06 -14.53
N LYS A 35 6.93 5.49 -13.69
CA LYS A 35 6.54 6.89 -13.51
C LYS A 35 6.15 7.17 -12.07
N ASP A 36 6.29 8.44 -11.68
CA ASP A 36 5.73 8.94 -10.45
C ASP A 36 4.20 8.91 -10.49
N LYS A 37 3.57 8.44 -9.41
CA LYS A 37 2.10 8.42 -9.28
C LYS A 37 1.47 9.79 -9.52
N LYS A 38 2.10 10.86 -9.01
CA LYS A 38 1.61 12.23 -9.17
C LYS A 38 1.57 12.64 -10.66
N GLU A 39 2.51 12.15 -11.47
CA GLU A 39 2.51 12.37 -12.93
C GLU A 39 1.35 11.63 -13.61
N LEU A 40 1.13 10.36 -13.27
CA LEU A 40 0.01 9.57 -13.78
C LEU A 40 -1.34 10.23 -13.47
N VAL A 41 -1.52 10.68 -12.22
CA VAL A 41 -2.74 11.38 -11.78
C VAL A 41 -2.92 12.67 -12.56
N LYS A 42 -1.85 13.46 -12.74
CA LYS A 42 -1.92 14.71 -13.51
C LYS A 42 -2.35 14.46 -14.96
N GLN A 43 -1.75 13.47 -15.61
CA GLN A 43 -2.04 13.11 -17.00
C GLN A 43 -3.47 12.59 -17.17
N TYR A 44 -3.92 11.72 -16.27
CA TYR A 44 -5.25 11.14 -16.40
C TYR A 44 -6.35 12.15 -16.08
N MET A 45 -6.17 12.98 -15.05
CA MET A 45 -7.23 13.83 -14.55
C MET A 45 -7.54 15.04 -15.44
N GLU A 46 -6.51 15.65 -16.05
CA GLU A 46 -6.62 16.81 -16.95
C GLU A 46 -7.50 17.95 -16.39
N LEU A 47 -7.29 18.29 -15.12
CA LEU A 47 -8.10 19.31 -14.44
C LEU A 47 -7.80 20.72 -14.98
N ASN A 48 -8.84 21.55 -15.07
CA ASN A 48 -8.67 22.99 -15.30
C ASN A 48 -7.93 23.66 -14.12
N LYS A 49 -7.45 24.89 -14.32
CA LYS A 49 -6.66 25.62 -13.30
C LYS A 49 -7.38 25.79 -11.96
N ALA A 50 -8.68 26.09 -11.98
CA ALA A 50 -9.46 26.36 -10.77
C ALA A 50 -9.65 25.09 -9.91
N ASP A 51 -9.96 23.96 -10.55
CA ASP A 51 -10.13 22.68 -9.87
C ASP A 51 -8.79 22.09 -9.43
N SER A 52 -7.74 22.26 -10.25
CA SER A 52 -6.42 21.68 -9.98
C SER A 52 -5.82 22.19 -8.67
N ALA A 53 -5.92 23.49 -8.38
CA ALA A 53 -5.39 24.06 -7.14
C ALA A 53 -6.02 23.43 -5.89
N LYS A 54 -7.34 23.23 -5.90
CA LYS A 54 -8.07 22.62 -4.77
C LYS A 54 -7.86 21.10 -4.69
N PHE A 55 -7.80 20.44 -5.85
CA PHE A 55 -7.56 19.00 -5.94
C PHE A 55 -6.22 18.61 -5.32
N TRP A 56 -5.13 19.30 -5.68
CA TRP A 56 -3.80 18.90 -5.24
C TRP A 56 -3.60 19.02 -3.73
N VAL A 57 -4.27 19.97 -3.07
CA VAL A 57 -4.26 20.09 -1.60
C VAL A 57 -4.88 18.84 -0.95
N LEU A 58 -6.04 18.39 -1.45
CA LEU A 58 -6.68 17.17 -0.95
C LEU A 58 -5.90 15.91 -1.32
N TYR A 59 -5.30 15.90 -2.52
CA TYR A 59 -4.46 14.80 -2.98
C TYR A 59 -3.28 14.58 -2.04
N ASP A 60 -2.53 15.62 -1.70
CA ASP A 60 -1.36 15.48 -0.82
C ASP A 60 -1.77 15.00 0.59
N GLN A 61 -2.93 15.42 1.10
CA GLN A 61 -3.48 14.93 2.37
C GLN A 61 -3.90 13.45 2.30
N TYR A 62 -4.55 13.04 1.21
CA TYR A 62 -4.94 11.66 0.96
C TYR A 62 -3.69 10.77 0.87
N GLU A 63 -2.70 11.20 0.10
CA GLU A 63 -1.47 10.45 -0.15
C GLU A 63 -0.67 10.19 1.12
N ASN A 64 -0.65 11.14 2.06
CA ASN A 64 -0.03 10.93 3.36
C ASN A 64 -0.66 9.75 4.11
N GLY A 65 -1.99 9.68 4.15
CA GLY A 65 -2.71 8.55 4.77
C GLY A 65 -2.51 7.25 4.01
N ARG A 66 -2.57 7.30 2.67
CA ARG A 66 -2.42 6.16 1.77
C ARG A 66 -1.04 5.53 1.90
N LYS A 67 0.03 6.33 1.92
CA LYS A 67 1.42 5.87 2.13
C LYS A 67 1.64 5.25 3.49
N ALA A 68 1.07 5.82 4.55
CA ALA A 68 1.16 5.24 5.88
C ALA A 68 0.55 3.82 5.92
N LEU A 69 -0.63 3.63 5.30
CA LEU A 69 -1.26 2.31 5.19
C LEU A 69 -0.49 1.35 4.26
N GLY A 70 0.12 1.87 3.20
CA GLY A 70 1.04 1.10 2.34
C GLY A 70 2.26 0.58 3.13
N THR A 71 2.82 1.42 4.00
CA THR A 71 3.92 1.04 4.91
C THR A 71 3.50 -0.09 5.85
N GLU A 72 2.33 0.04 6.50
CA GLU A 72 1.79 -1.02 7.36
C GLU A 72 1.66 -2.35 6.60
N ARG A 73 1.25 -2.30 5.34
CA ARG A 73 1.13 -3.49 4.48
C ARG A 73 2.50 -4.10 4.17
N ILE A 74 3.48 -3.30 3.77
CA ILE A 74 4.82 -3.80 3.46
C ILE A 74 5.43 -4.49 4.69
N HIS A 75 5.32 -3.87 5.86
CA HIS A 75 5.79 -4.47 7.11
C HIS A 75 5.08 -5.80 7.43
N LEU A 76 3.77 -5.89 7.21
CA LEU A 76 3.02 -7.14 7.39
C LEU A 76 3.51 -8.25 6.45
N LEU A 77 3.80 -7.91 5.20
CA LEU A 77 4.33 -8.86 4.21
C LEU A 77 5.76 -9.29 4.54
N GLN A 78 6.60 -8.38 5.06
CA GLN A 78 7.93 -8.72 5.58
C GLN A 78 7.83 -9.63 6.82
N GLU A 79 6.85 -9.42 7.70
CA GLU A 79 6.56 -10.30 8.84
C GLU A 79 6.18 -11.70 8.34
N TYR A 80 5.27 -11.79 7.36
CA TYR A 80 4.90 -13.06 6.72
C TYR A 80 6.11 -13.77 6.11
N ALA A 81 6.90 -13.08 5.28
CA ALA A 81 8.04 -13.69 4.59
C ALA A 81 9.11 -14.23 5.57
N ARG A 82 9.40 -13.48 6.64
CA ARG A 82 10.38 -13.88 7.67
C ARG A 82 9.93 -15.11 8.46
N ASP A 83 8.64 -15.23 8.72
CA ASP A 83 8.06 -16.29 9.54
C ASP A 83 7.49 -17.45 8.71
N TYR A 84 7.59 -17.41 7.39
CA TYR A 84 6.92 -18.33 6.47
C TYR A 84 7.11 -19.81 6.85
N ASP A 85 8.35 -20.26 7.06
CA ASP A 85 8.68 -21.65 7.44
C ASP A 85 8.26 -22.02 8.88
N LYS A 86 7.82 -21.04 9.67
CA LYS A 86 7.45 -21.16 11.09
C LYS A 86 5.99 -20.76 11.33
N LEU A 87 5.19 -20.64 10.27
CA LEU A 87 3.77 -20.33 10.39
C LEU A 87 3.08 -21.48 11.13
N ASN A 88 2.35 -21.11 12.16
CA ASN A 88 1.39 -21.95 12.85
C ASN A 88 0.02 -21.26 12.83
N ASP A 89 -1.01 -21.96 13.28
CA ASP A 89 -2.40 -21.46 13.26
C ASP A 89 -2.52 -20.08 13.89
N GLN A 90 -1.93 -19.88 15.08
CA GLN A 90 -2.02 -18.59 15.79
C GLN A 90 -1.40 -17.44 14.98
N LYS A 91 -0.20 -17.63 14.42
CA LYS A 91 0.47 -16.60 13.62
C LYS A 91 -0.25 -16.33 12.30
N ALA A 92 -0.70 -17.38 11.62
CA ALA A 92 -1.44 -17.26 10.36
C ALA A 92 -2.75 -16.47 10.58
N THR A 93 -3.48 -16.77 11.65
CA THR A 93 -4.68 -15.99 12.04
C THR A 93 -4.33 -14.54 12.34
N ALA A 94 -3.32 -14.27 13.16
CA ALA A 94 -2.94 -12.90 13.52
C ALA A 94 -2.51 -12.06 12.30
N LEU A 95 -1.72 -12.62 11.38
CA LEU A 95 -1.31 -11.95 10.14
C LEU A 95 -2.52 -11.65 9.24
N THR A 96 -3.45 -12.60 9.15
CA THR A 96 -4.69 -12.45 8.37
C THR A 96 -5.58 -11.35 8.94
N GLU A 97 -5.79 -11.33 10.26
CA GLU A 97 -6.56 -10.29 10.95
C GLU A 97 -5.93 -8.90 10.78
N LYS A 98 -4.60 -8.79 10.91
CA LYS A 98 -3.87 -7.54 10.60
C LYS A 98 -4.12 -7.10 9.16
N ASN A 99 -4.07 -8.01 8.18
CA ASN A 99 -4.35 -7.68 6.78
C ASN A 99 -5.78 -7.15 6.59
N PHE A 100 -6.77 -7.78 7.22
CA PHE A 100 -8.17 -7.31 7.19
C PHE A 100 -8.31 -5.92 7.81
N ALA A 101 -7.65 -5.66 8.93
CA ALA A 101 -7.65 -4.34 9.56
C ALA A 101 -7.06 -3.27 8.62
N ILE A 102 -5.93 -3.53 7.96
CA ILE A 102 -5.33 -2.61 6.99
C ILE A 102 -6.29 -2.38 5.81
N ASN A 103 -6.90 -3.42 5.26
CA ASN A 103 -7.88 -3.30 4.16
C ASN A 103 -9.07 -2.41 4.56
N SER A 104 -9.57 -2.59 5.78
CA SER A 104 -10.67 -1.77 6.32
C SER A 104 -10.27 -0.29 6.42
N LYS A 105 -9.08 0.00 6.97
CA LYS A 105 -8.55 1.37 7.05
C LYS A 105 -8.39 2.02 5.68
N VAL A 106 -7.91 1.28 4.67
CA VAL A 106 -7.77 1.78 3.28
C VAL A 106 -9.15 2.14 2.71
N ASN A 107 -10.13 1.23 2.80
CA ASN A 107 -11.48 1.49 2.33
C ASN A 107 -12.11 2.71 3.02
N GLN A 108 -11.91 2.86 4.33
CA GLN A 108 -12.40 4.01 5.08
C GLN A 108 -11.73 5.31 4.61
N LEU A 109 -10.40 5.31 4.42
CA LEU A 109 -9.66 6.45 3.90
C LEU A 109 -10.21 6.88 2.53
N GLN A 110 -10.37 5.95 1.60
CA GLN A 110 -10.90 6.23 0.28
C GLN A 110 -12.32 6.79 0.33
N GLN A 111 -13.22 6.21 1.15
CA GLN A 111 -14.58 6.72 1.33
C GLN A 111 -14.60 8.15 1.89
N THR A 112 -13.77 8.44 2.89
CA THR A 112 -13.65 9.78 3.48
C THR A 112 -13.19 10.78 2.42
N TYR A 113 -12.14 10.46 1.67
CA TYR A 113 -11.60 11.39 0.67
C TYR A 113 -12.48 11.48 -0.57
N PHE A 114 -13.19 10.43 -0.98
CA PHE A 114 -14.18 10.50 -2.05
C PHE A 114 -15.26 11.55 -1.76
N LYS A 115 -15.78 11.60 -0.52
CA LYS A 115 -16.74 12.63 -0.09
C LYS A 115 -16.12 14.03 -0.19
N LYS A 116 -14.88 14.21 0.29
CA LYS A 116 -14.16 15.50 0.24
C LYS A 116 -13.90 15.97 -1.20
N PHE A 117 -13.41 15.08 -2.07
CA PHE A 117 -13.18 15.38 -3.48
C PHE A 117 -14.49 15.68 -4.20
N THR A 118 -15.55 14.91 -3.95
CA THR A 118 -16.88 15.16 -4.54
C THR A 118 -17.38 16.57 -4.22
N ALA A 119 -17.26 17.00 -2.97
CA ALA A 119 -17.63 18.36 -2.56
C ALA A 119 -16.74 19.46 -3.17
N THR A 120 -15.51 19.13 -3.58
CA THR A 120 -14.50 20.11 -4.03
C THR A 120 -14.46 20.27 -5.55
N ILE A 121 -14.51 19.16 -6.29
CA ILE A 121 -14.31 19.11 -7.76
C ILE A 121 -15.49 18.48 -8.51
N GLY A 122 -16.53 18.04 -7.79
CA GLY A 122 -17.71 17.37 -8.34
C GLY A 122 -17.55 15.85 -8.41
N GLY A 123 -18.69 15.15 -8.39
CA GLY A 123 -18.74 13.67 -8.28
C GLY A 123 -18.06 12.93 -9.43
N LEU A 124 -18.24 13.38 -10.69
CA LEU A 124 -17.65 12.72 -11.85
C LEU A 124 -16.10 12.75 -11.80
N LYS A 125 -15.52 13.91 -11.46
CA LYS A 125 -14.06 14.04 -11.37
C LYS A 125 -13.51 13.28 -10.17
N ALA A 126 -14.21 13.31 -9.03
CA ALA A 126 -13.83 12.50 -7.88
C ALA A 126 -13.83 11.01 -8.21
N ALA A 127 -14.88 10.51 -8.88
CA ALA A 127 -14.96 9.12 -9.31
C ALA A 127 -13.84 8.76 -10.30
N LYS A 128 -13.54 9.64 -11.26
CA LYS A 128 -12.42 9.49 -12.20
C LYS A 128 -11.09 9.32 -11.46
N PHE A 129 -10.83 10.13 -10.43
CA PHE A 129 -9.62 9.98 -9.62
C PHE A 129 -9.56 8.62 -8.91
N PHE A 130 -10.64 8.23 -8.20
CA PHE A 130 -10.64 6.96 -7.46
C PHE A 130 -10.62 5.72 -8.36
N GLN A 131 -11.12 5.82 -9.59
CA GLN A 131 -10.95 4.75 -10.57
C GLN A 131 -9.47 4.50 -10.90
N LEU A 132 -8.71 5.57 -11.17
CA LEU A 132 -7.26 5.47 -11.40
C LEU A 132 -6.53 4.99 -10.13
N GLU A 133 -6.89 5.54 -8.98
CA GLU A 133 -6.31 5.19 -7.70
C GLU A 133 -6.40 3.69 -7.42
N ASN A 134 -7.61 3.13 -7.58
CA ASN A 134 -7.85 1.70 -7.39
C ASN A 134 -7.07 0.84 -8.38
N TYR A 135 -6.96 1.29 -9.64
CA TYR A 135 -6.15 0.61 -10.63
C TYR A 135 -4.66 0.54 -10.22
N ILE A 136 -4.10 1.67 -9.79
CA ILE A 136 -2.71 1.77 -9.33
C ILE A 136 -2.48 0.88 -8.09
N GLU A 137 -3.33 0.99 -7.08
CA GLU A 137 -3.21 0.19 -5.85
C GLU A 137 -3.31 -1.32 -6.12
N ASN A 138 -4.23 -1.74 -6.99
CA ASN A 138 -4.38 -3.15 -7.34
C ASN A 138 -3.19 -3.68 -8.13
N ALA A 139 -2.64 -2.91 -9.06
CA ALA A 139 -1.45 -3.30 -9.82
C ALA A 139 -0.23 -3.49 -8.92
N ILE A 140 0.00 -2.55 -7.98
CA ILE A 140 1.09 -2.66 -6.99
C ILE A 140 0.87 -3.87 -6.10
N ARG A 141 -0.34 -4.07 -5.57
CA ARG A 141 -0.66 -5.23 -4.72
C ARG A 141 -0.37 -6.53 -5.46
N LEU A 142 -0.80 -6.64 -6.71
CA LEU A 142 -0.57 -7.84 -7.51
C LEU A 142 0.92 -8.06 -7.75
N SER A 143 1.67 -7.00 -8.09
CA SER A 143 3.13 -7.07 -8.25
C SER A 143 3.81 -7.61 -7.00
N ILE A 144 3.42 -7.16 -5.81
CA ILE A 144 4.01 -7.65 -4.55
C ILE A 144 3.58 -9.09 -4.26
N GLN A 145 2.31 -9.42 -4.47
CA GLN A 145 1.77 -10.76 -4.19
C GLN A 145 2.43 -11.85 -5.05
N ASN A 146 2.85 -11.51 -6.27
CA ASN A 146 3.55 -12.43 -7.17
C ASN A 146 4.96 -12.78 -6.69
N GLU A 147 5.56 -12.00 -5.79
CA GLU A 147 6.90 -12.22 -5.24
C GLU A 147 6.88 -13.02 -3.92
N ILE A 148 5.69 -13.35 -3.41
CA ILE A 148 5.51 -13.94 -2.08
C ILE A 148 4.82 -15.30 -2.22
N PRO A 149 5.41 -16.39 -1.69
CA PRO A 149 4.83 -17.72 -1.81
C PRO A 149 3.52 -17.84 -1.03
N PHE A 150 2.56 -18.57 -1.58
CA PHE A 150 1.34 -18.93 -0.87
C PHE A 150 1.65 -19.95 0.24
N ILE A 151 0.85 -19.93 1.32
CA ILE A 151 1.00 -20.90 2.42
C ILE A 151 0.97 -22.33 1.86
N GLY A 152 2.06 -23.06 2.07
CA GLY A 152 2.23 -24.45 1.64
C GLY A 152 2.83 -24.64 0.24
N GLU A 153 3.06 -23.58 -0.53
CA GLU A 153 3.60 -23.66 -1.90
C GLU A 153 5.01 -24.28 -1.93
N LEU A 154 5.92 -23.80 -1.06
CA LEU A 154 7.28 -24.35 -0.96
C LEU A 154 7.30 -25.84 -0.55
N GLU A 155 6.28 -26.32 0.17
CA GLU A 155 6.18 -27.73 0.57
C GLU A 155 5.65 -28.62 -0.57
N MET A 156 4.83 -28.06 -1.47
CA MET A 156 4.35 -28.78 -2.66
C MET A 156 5.48 -29.09 -3.63
N HIS A 157 6.44 -28.19 -3.80
CA HIS A 157 7.60 -28.40 -4.68
C HIS A 157 8.65 -29.36 -4.13
N LYS A 158 8.55 -29.75 -2.84
CA LYS A 158 9.42 -30.76 -2.20
C LYS A 158 8.88 -32.19 -2.33
N LYS A 159 7.61 -32.38 -2.70
CA LYS A 159 7.04 -33.72 -2.91
C LYS A 159 7.55 -34.28 -4.25
N PRO A 160 8.03 -35.54 -4.32
CA PRO A 160 8.43 -36.13 -5.58
C PRO A 160 7.24 -36.11 -6.54
N ALA A 161 7.50 -35.75 -7.81
CA ALA A 161 6.50 -35.80 -8.86
C ALA A 161 5.84 -37.18 -8.84
N VAL A 162 4.52 -37.22 -8.69
CA VAL A 162 3.75 -38.45 -8.86
C VAL A 162 4.06 -38.94 -10.28
N PRO A 163 4.63 -40.15 -10.46
CA PRO A 163 4.86 -40.69 -11.80
C PRO A 163 3.54 -40.63 -12.57
N GLN A 164 3.53 -39.97 -13.73
CA GLN A 164 2.37 -40.06 -14.60
C GLN A 164 2.19 -41.55 -14.97
N PRO A 165 0.96 -42.10 -14.90
CA PRO A 165 0.74 -43.48 -15.30
C PRO A 165 1.21 -43.62 -16.75
N GLU A 166 2.14 -44.53 -16.97
CA GLU A 166 2.59 -44.90 -18.31
C GLU A 166 1.35 -45.29 -19.12
N LYS A 167 1.13 -44.57 -20.22
CA LYS A 167 0.09 -44.93 -21.19
C LYS A 167 0.53 -46.24 -21.84
N ASN A 168 -0.04 -47.35 -21.39
CA ASN A 168 0.01 -48.63 -22.09
C ASN A 168 -0.72 -48.54 -23.44
#